data_AF-A0AAD7V1L1-F1
#
_entry.id   AF-A0AAD7V1L1-F1
#
_cell.length_a   1.000
_cell.length_b   1.000
_cell.length_c   1.000
_cell.angle_alpha   90.00
_cell.angle_beta   90.00
_cell.angle_gamma   90.00
#
_symmetry.space_group_name_H-M   'P 1'
#
loop_
_entity.id
_entity.type
_entity.pdbx_description
1 polymer ?
#
loop_
_entity_poly.entity_id
_entity_poly.type
_entity_poly.pdbx_seq_one_letter_code
_entity_poly.pdbx_strand_id
1 'polypeptide(L)'
;MQCRGVSVSHINATRSAFVSVFKVYHQVVGNIASYPLIQDIFKAARRKQEKLPDPSADICEIETLVMRVTSWGKNEELSLTRLQQKTMVLLAVASMWRIRSDIGRLHWQDVCLQERIDAKVSKMGPLSDVTICQVPTAAIYMQQPKDLRMEMDDDHTFFLGYIENNNLDKVH
;
A
#
# COMPACT_ATOMS: atom_id res chain seq x y z
N MET A 1 19.24 9.48 -6.29
CA MET A 1 18.84 10.73 -6.98
C MET A 1 17.52 10.50 -7.69
N GLN A 2 16.42 11.03 -7.16
CA GLN A 2 15.08 10.84 -7.73
C GLN A 2 14.78 12.04 -8.62
N CYS A 3 15.03 11.91 -9.92
CA CYS A 3 14.68 12.95 -10.89
C CYS A 3 13.15 13.07 -10.94
N ARG A 4 12.59 14.19 -10.48
CA ARG A 4 11.17 14.53 -10.68
C ARG A 4 10.82 14.45 -12.17
N GLY A 5 9.72 13.79 -12.51
CA GLY A 5 9.24 13.71 -13.90
C GLY A 5 8.93 15.10 -14.46
N VAL A 6 9.41 15.38 -15.68
CA VAL A 6 9.21 16.65 -16.38
C VAL A 6 7.98 16.53 -17.29
N SER A 7 7.10 17.54 -17.33
CA SER A 7 5.86 17.50 -18.14
C SER A 7 6.13 17.40 -19.65
N VAL A 8 5.25 16.77 -20.45
CA VAL A 8 5.35 16.75 -21.93
C VAL A 8 5.47 18.18 -22.50
N SER A 9 4.68 19.11 -21.95
CA SER A 9 4.71 20.51 -22.36
C SER A 9 6.08 21.14 -22.14
N HIS A 10 6.73 20.86 -21.01
CA HIS A 10 8.06 21.34 -20.71
C HIS A 10 9.12 20.68 -21.61
N ILE A 11 9.03 19.37 -21.85
CA ILE A 11 9.93 18.65 -22.78
C ILE A 11 9.84 19.21 -24.20
N ASN A 12 8.63 19.50 -24.67
CA ASN A 12 8.40 20.09 -25.99
C ASN A 12 8.93 21.53 -26.06
N ALA A 13 8.76 22.33 -25.01
CA ALA A 13 9.32 23.68 -24.92
C ALA A 13 10.85 23.64 -24.94
N THR A 14 11.48 22.74 -24.19
CA THR A 14 12.93 22.54 -24.20
C THR A 14 13.43 22.10 -25.58
N ARG A 15 12.73 21.18 -26.25
CA ARG A 15 13.07 20.75 -27.61
C ARG A 15 13.03 21.92 -28.60
N SER A 16 11.98 22.73 -28.55
CA SER A 16 11.84 23.90 -29.43
C SER A 16 12.90 24.97 -29.15
N ALA A 17 13.20 25.23 -27.87
CA ALA A 17 14.26 26.17 -27.48
C ALA A 17 15.64 25.71 -27.98
N PHE A 18 15.94 24.42 -27.82
CA PHE A 18 17.18 23.82 -28.31
C PHE A 18 17.34 23.96 -29.84
N VAL A 19 16.28 23.65 -30.60
CA VAL A 19 16.28 23.82 -32.07
C VAL A 19 16.47 25.28 -32.46
N SER A 20 15.83 26.21 -31.75
CA SER A 20 15.95 27.64 -32.00
C SER A 20 17.38 28.14 -31.81
N VAL A 21 18.01 27.81 -30.68
CA VAL A 21 19.40 28.19 -30.40
C VAL A 21 20.36 27.54 -31.39
N PHE A 22 20.20 26.25 -31.68
CA PHE A 22 21.06 25.55 -32.62
C PHE A 22 21.03 26.18 -34.02
N LYS A 23 19.85 26.60 -34.49
CA LYS A 23 19.68 27.26 -35.79
C LYS A 23 20.45 28.59 -35.89
N VAL A 24 20.64 29.30 -34.78
CA VAL A 24 21.43 30.55 -34.75
C VAL A 24 22.91 30.28 -35.05
N TYR A 25 23.47 29.23 -34.46
CA TYR A 25 24.89 28.89 -34.60
C TYR A 25 25.20 28.03 -35.84
N HIS A 26 24.22 27.29 -36.35
CA HIS A 26 24.40 26.36 -37.47
C HIS A 26 23.33 26.57 -38.55
N GLN A 27 23.47 27.65 -39.32
CA GLN A 27 22.49 28.09 -40.33
C GLN A 27 22.30 27.11 -41.50
N VAL A 28 23.33 26.30 -41.81
CA VAL A 28 23.35 25.36 -42.95
C VAL A 28 22.93 23.94 -42.54
N VAL A 29 23.11 23.59 -41.26
CA VAL A 29 22.75 22.27 -40.75
C VAL A 29 21.22 22.24 -40.58
N GLY A 30 20.57 21.23 -41.14
CA GLY A 30 19.12 21.07 -41.08
C GLY A 30 18.57 20.98 -39.65
N ASN A 31 17.28 20.72 -39.51
CA ASN A 31 16.63 20.69 -38.21
C ASN A 31 17.29 19.64 -37.28
N ILE A 32 17.99 20.11 -36.24
CA ILE A 32 18.68 19.21 -35.31
C ILE A 32 17.74 18.23 -34.59
N ALA A 33 16.46 18.55 -34.47
CA ALA A 33 15.47 17.63 -33.90
C ALA A 33 15.12 16.44 -34.82
N SER A 34 15.55 16.42 -36.08
CA SER A 34 15.39 15.26 -36.97
C SER A 34 16.50 14.22 -36.83
N TYR A 35 17.56 14.50 -36.05
CA TYR A 35 18.63 13.53 -35.84
C TYR A 35 18.13 12.36 -34.97
N PRO A 36 18.39 11.10 -35.36
CA PRO A 36 17.88 9.91 -34.66
C PRO A 36 18.22 9.89 -33.16
N LEU A 37 19.48 10.23 -32.81
CA LEU A 37 19.94 10.27 -31.42
C LEU A 37 19.13 11.25 -30.56
N ILE A 38 18.79 12.41 -31.11
CA ILE A 38 18.04 13.45 -30.41
C ILE A 38 16.57 13.05 -30.28
N GLN A 39 16.01 12.43 -31.31
CA GLN A 39 14.67 11.85 -31.23
C GLN A 39 14.59 10.78 -30.15
N ASP A 40 15.60 9.92 -30.04
CA ASP A 40 15.66 8.87 -29.04
C ASP A 40 15.79 9.42 -27.62
N ILE A 41 16.59 10.47 -27.40
CA ILE A 41 16.69 11.16 -26.10
C ILE A 41 15.32 11.73 -25.70
N PHE A 42 14.66 12.47 -26.58
CA PHE A 42 13.34 13.05 -26.28
C PHE A 42 12.22 12.01 -26.22
N LYS A 43 12.38 10.85 -26.86
CA LYS A 43 11.47 9.71 -26.77
C LYS A 43 11.66 8.96 -25.44
N ALA A 44 12.90 8.77 -24.99
CA ALA A 44 13.23 8.21 -23.68
C ALA A 44 12.79 9.12 -22.54
N ALA A 45 12.99 10.44 -22.65
CA ALA A 45 12.50 11.42 -21.69
C ALA A 45 10.97 11.42 -21.57
N ARG A 46 10.26 11.21 -22.70
CA ARG A 46 8.81 11.01 -22.70
C ARG A 46 8.38 9.68 -22.10
N ARG A 47 9.15 8.59 -22.29
CA ARG A 47 8.89 7.29 -21.65
C ARG A 47 9.08 7.30 -20.14
N LYS A 48 9.95 8.17 -19.59
CA LYS A 48 10.04 8.42 -18.14
C LYS A 48 8.83 9.13 -17.54
N GLN A 49 7.98 9.73 -18.39
CA GLN A 49 6.57 9.84 -18.06
C GLN A 49 5.90 8.53 -18.44
N GLU A 50 6.20 7.46 -17.71
CA GLU A 50 5.20 6.42 -17.58
C GLU A 50 3.96 7.17 -17.12
N LYS A 51 2.86 7.03 -17.88
CA LYS A 51 1.55 7.32 -17.30
C LYS A 51 1.58 6.55 -16.00
N LEU A 52 1.65 7.25 -14.88
CA LEU A 52 1.33 6.63 -13.61
C LEU A 52 0.02 5.89 -13.87
N PRO A 53 -0.09 4.60 -13.48
CA PRO A 53 -1.37 3.93 -13.47
C PRO A 53 -2.40 4.93 -12.97
N ASP A 54 -3.52 5.04 -13.70
CA ASP A 54 -4.59 5.93 -13.30
C ASP A 54 -4.76 5.78 -11.78
N PRO A 55 -4.75 6.87 -10.98
CA PRO A 55 -4.97 6.77 -9.54
C PRO A 55 -6.31 6.09 -9.20
N SER A 56 -7.19 5.86 -10.18
CA SER A 56 -8.37 4.99 -10.08
C SER A 56 -8.09 3.48 -10.21
N ALA A 57 -7.02 3.08 -10.91
CA ALA A 57 -6.65 1.68 -11.15
C ALA A 57 -5.94 1.00 -9.97
N ASP A 58 -5.31 1.78 -9.08
CA ASP A 58 -4.70 1.30 -7.82
C ASP A 58 -5.65 1.42 -6.62
N ILE A 59 -6.89 1.88 -6.83
CA ILE A 59 -7.95 1.70 -5.84
C ILE A 59 -8.37 0.24 -5.94
N CYS A 60 -7.66 -0.64 -5.24
CA CYS A 60 -8.16 -1.99 -4.99
C CYS A 60 -9.60 -1.82 -4.50
N GLU A 61 -10.57 -2.29 -5.31
CA GLU A 61 -11.98 -2.14 -4.98
C GLU A 61 -12.20 -2.69 -3.58
N ILE A 62 -12.48 -1.80 -2.65
CA ILE A 62 -12.60 -2.07 -1.22
C ILE A 62 -13.61 -3.18 -0.98
N GLU A 63 -14.70 -3.19 -1.76
CA GLU A 63 -15.72 -4.23 -1.75
C GLU A 63 -15.11 -5.60 -2.06
N THR A 64 -14.20 -5.68 -3.04
CA THR A 64 -13.49 -6.92 -3.37
C THR A 64 -12.59 -7.38 -2.22
N LEU A 65 -11.91 -6.46 -1.52
CA LEU A 65 -11.10 -6.82 -0.34
C LEU A 65 -11.96 -7.26 0.84
N VAL A 66 -13.05 -6.54 1.13
CA VAL A 66 -13.97 -6.87 2.22
C VAL A 66 -14.68 -8.20 1.91
N MET A 67 -15.16 -8.41 0.69
CA MET A 67 -15.73 -9.69 0.23
C MET A 67 -14.72 -10.84 0.32
N ARG A 68 -13.46 -10.58 -0.01
CA ARG A 68 -12.42 -11.60 0.12
C ARG A 68 -12.18 -11.97 1.58
N VAL A 69 -12.10 -10.98 2.46
CA VAL A 69 -11.88 -11.20 3.88
C VAL A 69 -13.08 -11.86 4.56
N THR A 70 -14.32 -11.57 4.14
CA THR A 70 -15.51 -12.27 4.63
C THR A 70 -15.51 -13.73 4.18
N SER A 71 -15.09 -14.02 2.95
CA SER A 71 -15.00 -15.40 2.44
C SER A 71 -14.02 -16.32 3.19
N TRP A 72 -13.14 -15.77 4.04
CA TRP A 72 -12.21 -16.58 4.83
C TRP A 72 -12.90 -17.30 5.99
N GLY A 73 -14.13 -16.93 6.35
CA GLY A 73 -14.92 -17.58 7.38
C GLY A 73 -14.83 -16.88 8.74
N LYS A 74 -15.26 -17.59 9.78
CA LYS A 74 -15.37 -17.08 11.15
C LYS A 74 -13.99 -16.91 11.79
N ASN A 75 -13.86 -15.91 12.64
CA ASN A 75 -12.56 -15.53 13.21
C ASN A 75 -11.95 -16.62 14.09
N GLU A 76 -12.79 -17.39 14.77
CA GLU A 76 -12.41 -18.47 15.68
C GLU A 76 -11.88 -19.71 14.95
N GLU A 77 -12.25 -19.88 13.68
CA GLU A 77 -11.87 -21.02 12.83
C GLU A 77 -10.61 -20.75 12.01
N LEU A 78 -10.07 -19.52 12.03
CA LEU A 78 -8.89 -19.13 11.26
C LEU A 78 -7.59 -19.53 11.96
N SER A 79 -6.61 -19.93 11.16
CA SER A 79 -5.21 -20.03 11.62
C SER A 79 -4.71 -18.66 12.07
N LEU A 80 -3.71 -18.66 12.96
CA LEU A 80 -3.15 -17.42 13.49
C LEU A 80 -2.67 -16.48 12.36
N THR A 81 -2.02 -17.01 11.33
CA THR A 81 -1.58 -16.18 10.19
C THR A 81 -2.76 -15.61 9.41
N ARG A 82 -3.83 -16.38 9.21
CA ARG A 82 -5.02 -15.88 8.51
C ARG A 82 -5.80 -14.89 9.33
N LEU A 83 -5.93 -15.11 10.64
CA LEU A 83 -6.55 -14.17 11.56
C LEU A 83 -5.75 -12.87 11.64
N GLN A 84 -4.42 -12.95 11.64
CA GLN A 84 -3.54 -11.79 11.59
C GLN A 84 -3.77 -10.97 10.32
N GLN A 85 -3.76 -11.62 9.15
CA GLN A 85 -4.02 -10.96 7.87
C GLN A 85 -5.41 -10.31 7.83
N LYS A 86 -6.42 -11.01 8.36
CA LYS A 86 -7.80 -10.50 8.47
C LYS A 86 -7.84 -9.23 9.33
N THR A 87 -7.18 -9.27 10.48
CA THR A 87 -7.07 -8.13 11.40
C THR A 87 -6.35 -6.94 10.74
N MET A 88 -5.25 -7.18 10.02
CA MET A 88 -4.52 -6.13 9.30
C MET A 88 -5.39 -5.43 8.25
N VAL A 89 -6.10 -6.20 7.42
CA VAL A 89 -6.95 -5.64 6.36
C VAL A 89 -8.11 -4.85 6.96
N LEU A 90 -8.79 -5.41 7.96
CA LEU A 90 -9.92 -4.73 8.61
C LEU A 90 -9.48 -3.44 9.30
N LEU A 91 -8.34 -3.43 10.00
CA LEU A 91 -7.81 -2.21 10.63
C LEU A 91 -7.38 -1.17 9.59
N ALA A 92 -6.77 -1.57 8.49
CA ALA A 92 -6.42 -0.65 7.39
C ALA A 92 -7.66 -0.01 6.76
N VAL A 93 -8.74 -0.78 6.63
CA VAL A 93 -10.07 -0.30 6.22
C VAL A 93 -10.63 0.70 7.25
N ALA A 94 -10.52 0.41 8.55
CA ALA A 94 -10.93 1.31 9.63
C ALA A 94 -10.23 2.67 9.59
N SER A 95 -8.91 2.63 9.41
CA SER A 95 -8.01 3.77 9.60
C SER A 95 -7.90 4.63 8.34
N MET A 96 -9.06 4.98 7.76
CA MET A 96 -9.18 5.78 6.53
C MET A 96 -8.63 5.08 5.27
N TRP A 97 -8.82 3.76 5.16
CA TRP A 97 -8.61 3.01 3.91
C TRP A 97 -7.19 3.02 3.37
N ARG A 98 -6.19 3.19 4.25
CA ARG A 98 -4.79 3.18 3.86
C ARG A 98 -4.08 2.04 4.57
N ILE A 99 -3.59 1.08 3.78
CA ILE A 99 -2.56 0.13 4.22
C ILE A 99 -1.29 0.97 4.42
N ARG A 100 -1.21 1.66 5.56
CA ARG A 100 -0.05 2.46 5.89
C ARG A 100 1.00 1.55 6.52
N SER A 101 2.26 1.82 6.21
CA SER A 101 3.41 1.12 6.80
C SER A 101 3.52 1.31 8.31
N ASP A 102 2.76 2.23 8.90
CA ASP A 102 2.67 2.45 10.35
C ASP A 102 1.88 1.35 11.07
N ILE A 103 0.90 0.70 10.43
CA ILE A 103 0.15 -0.42 11.02
C ILE A 103 1.09 -1.56 11.43
N GLY A 104 2.10 -1.84 10.60
CA GLY A 104 3.13 -2.83 10.91
C GLY A 104 4.10 -2.41 12.02
N ARG A 105 4.06 -1.15 12.46
CA ARG A 105 4.89 -0.60 13.55
C ARG A 105 4.11 -0.41 14.85
N LEU A 106 2.84 -0.78 14.89
CA LEU A 106 2.09 -0.78 16.14
C LEU A 106 2.76 -1.75 17.11
N HIS A 107 3.09 -1.29 18.30
CA HIS A 107 3.58 -2.16 19.36
C HIS A 107 2.41 -2.81 20.08
N TRP A 108 2.63 -4.02 20.58
CA TRP A 108 1.60 -4.77 21.28
C TRP A 108 1.04 -4.02 22.49
N GLN A 109 1.92 -3.39 23.27
CA GLN A 109 1.56 -2.66 24.49
C GLN A 109 0.76 -1.38 24.24
N ASP A 110 0.86 -0.83 23.02
CA ASP A 110 0.17 0.41 22.64
C ASP A 110 -1.27 0.16 22.16
N VAL A 111 -1.70 -1.11 22.04
CA VAL A 111 -3.03 -1.47 21.55
C VAL A 111 -3.95 -1.85 22.71
N CYS A 112 -4.91 -0.98 22.99
CA CYS A 112 -5.96 -1.18 23.99
C CYS A 112 -7.34 -1.19 23.32
N LEU A 113 -8.13 -2.24 23.57
CA LEU A 113 -9.54 -2.30 23.17
C LEU A 113 -10.41 -1.78 24.31
N GLN A 114 -11.18 -0.73 24.04
CA GLN A 114 -12.07 -0.13 25.02
C GLN A 114 -13.52 -0.19 24.54
N GLU A 115 -14.39 -0.79 25.35
CA GLU A 115 -15.83 -0.69 25.16
C GLU A 115 -16.30 0.73 25.52
N ARG A 116 -17.02 1.38 24.60
CA ARG A 116 -17.66 2.67 24.86
C ARG A 116 -19.17 2.50 24.81
N ILE A 117 -19.82 2.94 25.88
CA ILE A 117 -21.28 2.96 26.02
C ILE A 117 -21.91 3.95 25.01
N ASP A 118 -21.15 4.98 24.59
CA ASP A 118 -21.58 6.03 23.64
C ASP A 118 -20.80 6.01 22.31
N ALA A 119 -20.60 4.83 21.71
CA ALA A 119 -19.98 4.75 20.40
C ALA A 119 -20.89 5.41 19.34
N LYS A 120 -20.48 6.57 18.81
CA LYS A 120 -21.09 7.14 17.60
C LYS A 120 -21.05 6.07 16.52
N VAL A 121 -22.23 5.60 16.11
CA VAL A 121 -22.39 4.66 14.99
C VAL A 121 -21.61 5.22 13.80
N SER A 122 -20.65 4.44 13.30
CA SER A 122 -19.83 4.83 12.17
C SER A 122 -20.73 5.16 10.97
N LYS A 123 -20.34 6.10 10.12
CA LYS A 123 -21.11 6.51 8.92
C LYS A 123 -21.43 5.36 7.95
N MET A 124 -20.84 4.17 8.15
CA MET A 124 -21.16 2.93 7.43
C MET A 124 -22.41 2.20 7.94
N GLY A 125 -23.15 2.77 8.90
CA GLY A 125 -24.30 2.09 9.51
C GLY A 125 -23.87 0.97 10.47
N PRO A 126 -24.81 0.32 11.16
CA PRO A 126 -24.49 -0.86 11.96
C PRO A 126 -23.98 -1.95 11.00
N LEU A 127 -22.68 -2.27 11.08
CA LEU A 127 -22.15 -3.51 10.51
C LEU A 127 -22.81 -4.66 11.29
N SER A 128 -23.89 -5.20 10.74
CA SER A 128 -24.63 -6.33 11.33
C SER A 128 -23.81 -7.62 11.33
N ASP A 129 -22.76 -7.67 10.52
CA ASP A 129 -21.86 -8.81 10.41
C ASP A 129 -20.64 -8.66 11.33
N VAL A 130 -20.67 -9.39 12.45
CA VAL A 130 -19.57 -9.47 13.43
C VAL A 130 -18.27 -9.96 12.78
N THR A 131 -18.33 -10.70 11.67
CA THR A 131 -17.14 -11.23 10.98
C THR A 131 -16.33 -10.14 10.26
N ILE A 132 -16.91 -8.96 10.06
CA ILE A 132 -16.29 -7.76 9.45
C ILE A 132 -15.89 -6.75 10.52
N CYS A 133 -16.36 -6.95 11.76
CA CYS A 133 -16.08 -6.00 12.82
C CYS A 133 -14.60 -6.08 13.25
N GLN A 134 -13.93 -4.94 13.15
CA GLN A 134 -12.51 -4.80 13.42
C GLN A 134 -12.16 -5.13 14.88
N VAL A 135 -13.01 -4.68 15.80
CA VAL A 135 -12.76 -4.79 17.24
C VAL A 135 -12.82 -6.24 17.73
N PRO A 136 -13.89 -7.03 17.45
CA PRO A 136 -13.93 -8.45 17.78
C PRO A 136 -12.82 -9.25 17.09
N THR A 137 -12.53 -8.96 15.81
CA THR A 137 -11.45 -9.64 15.09
C THR A 137 -10.09 -9.39 15.76
N ALA A 138 -9.79 -8.13 16.11
CA ALA A 138 -8.58 -7.79 16.85
C ALA A 138 -8.55 -8.42 18.24
N ALA A 139 -9.69 -8.47 18.95
CA ALA A 139 -9.76 -9.11 20.27
C ALA A 139 -9.42 -10.60 20.22
N ILE A 140 -9.98 -11.33 19.24
CA ILE A 140 -9.67 -12.76 19.05
C ILE A 140 -8.20 -12.93 18.66
N TYR A 141 -7.67 -12.07 17.79
CA TYR A 141 -6.25 -12.07 17.44
C TYR A 141 -5.33 -11.74 18.62
N MET A 142 -5.77 -10.92 19.58
CA MET A 142 -5.00 -10.64 20.78
C MET A 142 -4.94 -11.86 21.72
N GLN A 143 -5.96 -12.72 21.72
CA GLN A 143 -6.04 -13.88 22.60
C GLN A 143 -5.28 -15.10 22.06
N GLN A 144 -5.36 -15.39 20.76
CA GLN A 144 -4.74 -16.59 20.17
C GLN A 144 -3.21 -16.72 20.39
N PRO A 145 -2.38 -15.69 20.15
CA PRO A 145 -0.94 -15.74 20.34
C PRO A 145 -0.52 -15.33 21.77
N LYS A 146 -1.43 -15.26 22.74
CA LYS A 146 -1.12 -14.75 24.08
C LYS A 146 0.03 -15.52 24.75
N ASP A 147 0.03 -16.83 24.60
CA ASP A 147 1.09 -17.69 25.16
C ASP A 147 2.44 -17.45 24.45
N LEU A 148 2.43 -17.32 23.11
CA LEU A 148 3.62 -16.99 22.33
C LEU A 148 4.20 -15.62 22.72
N ARG A 149 3.34 -14.63 22.99
CA ARG A 149 3.76 -13.28 23.37
C ARG A 149 4.37 -13.19 24.77
N MET A 150 4.05 -14.12 25.67
CA MET A 150 4.68 -14.17 26.99
C MET A 150 6.17 -14.52 26.91
N GLU A 151 6.60 -15.19 25.83
CA GLU A 151 8.00 -15.55 25.60
C GLU A 151 8.78 -14.47 24.84
N MET A 152 8.09 -13.42 24.37
CA MET A 152 8.69 -12.33 23.59
C MET A 152 9.06 -11.15 24.48
N ASP A 153 10.01 -10.34 24.02
CA ASP A 153 10.32 -9.06 24.64
C ASP A 153 9.10 -8.13 24.61
N ASP A 154 9.01 -7.26 25.62
CA ASP A 154 7.93 -6.30 25.81
C ASP A 154 7.73 -5.34 24.62
N ASP A 155 8.79 -5.06 23.85
CA ASP A 155 8.80 -4.13 22.71
C ASP A 155 8.44 -4.79 21.36
N HIS A 156 7.72 -5.91 21.38
CA HIS A 156 7.34 -6.60 20.14
C HIS A 156 6.15 -5.93 19.43
N THR A 157 6.13 -6.07 18.11
CA THR A 157 5.05 -5.53 17.27
C THR A 157 3.72 -6.25 17.52
N PHE A 158 2.63 -5.50 17.41
CA PHE A 158 1.27 -6.02 17.49
C PHE A 158 1.05 -7.12 16.46
N PHE A 159 1.55 -6.97 15.23
CA PHE A 159 1.53 -8.04 14.23
C PHE A 159 2.83 -8.83 14.29
N LEU A 160 2.70 -10.15 14.44
CA LEU A 160 3.83 -11.05 14.54
C LEU A 160 4.21 -11.52 13.13
N GLY A 161 5.28 -10.95 12.56
CA GLY A 161 5.70 -11.26 11.20
C GLY A 161 5.95 -12.76 11.00
N TYR A 162 5.30 -13.36 9.99
CA TYR A 162 5.54 -14.73 9.48
C TYR A 162 5.83 -15.82 10.54
N ILE A 163 5.03 -15.94 11.60
CA ILE A 163 5.25 -16.96 12.65
C ILE A 163 5.22 -18.39 12.10
N GLU A 164 4.37 -18.68 11.11
CA GLU A 164 4.22 -20.03 10.55
C GLU A 164 5.43 -20.46 9.68
N ASN A 165 6.35 -19.57 9.31
CA ASN A 165 7.53 -19.93 8.51
C ASN A 165 8.65 -20.59 9.32
N ASN A 166 8.64 -20.52 10.66
CA ASN A 166 9.66 -21.18 11.49
C ASN A 166 9.48 -22.70 11.57
N ASN A 167 8.39 -23.26 11.05
CA ASN A 167 8.16 -24.71 10.99
C ASN A 167 8.59 -25.35 9.66
N LEU A 168 9.20 -24.60 8.74
CA LEU A 168 9.71 -25.15 7.47
C LEU A 168 11.22 -25.44 7.46
N ASP A 169 11.97 -25.09 8.51
CA ASP A 169 13.41 -25.37 8.61
C ASP A 169 13.75 -26.57 9.54
N LYS A 170 12.76 -27.42 9.85
CA LYS A 170 12.98 -28.68 10.57
C LYS A 170 12.36 -29.88 9.87
N VAL A 171 12.66 -30.10 8.60
CA VAL A 171 12.51 -31.44 7.99
C VAL A 171 13.63 -31.67 6.96
N HIS A 172 14.45 -32.68 7.29
CA HIS A 172 15.54 -33.36 6.56
C HIS A 172 16.94 -32.73 6.54
#